data_AF-A0A3N9W9T6-F1
#
_entry.id   AF-A0A3N9W9T6-F1
#
_cell.length_a   1.000
_cell.length_b   1.000
_cell.length_c   1.000
_cell.angle_alpha   90.00
_cell.angle_beta   90.00
_cell.angle_gamma   90.00
#
_symmetry.space_group_name_H-M   'P 1'
#
loop_
_entity.id
_entity.type
_entity.pdbx_description
1 polymer ?
#
loop_
_entity_poly.entity_id
_entity_poly.type
_entity_poly.pdbx_seq_one_letter_code
_entity_poly.pdbx_strand_id
1 'polypeptide(L)'
;MESHTAMSAILASDTDAISFSTEDVAPNHPLKIVRREDKPERPPNLVPLYERDDLNEARNYAKNLDKDTGQRLEAILSRLANANRWRSLTTAVKPRCVLALKQRFPNFSEVIEEVVLHLVLARLADKDQAALSMPPILLVGPPGVGKTYFARELCNTLGAAFWETNMSSNSAGFILSGLDMGWSNGKPGLVFRALLESQAVNPLILLDEIDKANSESRSDPLGPLYSLLEPHTARRFRDEAITLPMDASHIL
;
A
#
# COMPACT_ATOMS: atom_id res chain seq x y z
N MET A 1 -14.61 9.27 50.54
CA MET A 1 -16.04 9.47 50.20
C MET A 1 -16.10 10.75 49.41
N GLU A 2 -16.08 10.62 48.08
CA GLU A 2 -17.29 10.74 47.24
C GLU A 2 -17.60 12.23 47.02
N SER A 3 -17.93 12.72 45.83
CA SER A 3 -18.03 12.17 44.49
C SER A 3 -18.43 13.36 43.58
N HIS A 4 -17.98 13.31 42.34
CA HIS A 4 -18.58 13.83 41.10
C HIS A 4 -19.72 14.86 41.15
N THR A 5 -19.62 15.87 40.26
CA THR A 5 -20.63 16.40 39.29
C THR A 5 -20.08 17.73 38.75
N ALA A 6 -20.08 18.15 37.49
CA ALA A 6 -20.28 17.57 36.17
C ALA A 6 -19.82 18.65 35.13
N MET A 7 -19.37 18.18 33.97
CA MET A 7 -19.68 18.68 32.61
C MET A 7 -19.82 20.20 32.36
N SER A 8 -18.94 20.78 31.53
CA SER A 8 -19.33 21.66 30.40
C SER A 8 -18.13 22.02 29.51
N ALA A 9 -18.39 22.05 28.21
CA ALA A 9 -17.49 22.42 27.12
C ALA A 9 -17.12 23.92 27.15
N ILE A 10 -16.04 24.32 26.44
CA ILE A 10 -15.95 25.58 25.67
C ILE A 10 -14.71 25.56 24.75
N LEU A 11 -14.91 26.12 23.56
CA LEU A 11 -13.95 26.42 22.50
C LEU A 11 -12.83 27.41 22.92
N ALA A 12 -11.70 27.28 22.21
CA ALA A 12 -10.75 28.33 21.79
C ALA A 12 -10.00 29.13 22.88
N SER A 13 -8.66 29.06 22.84
CA SER A 13 -7.80 30.22 22.53
C SER A 13 -6.33 29.87 22.71
N ASP A 14 -5.50 30.29 21.76
CA ASP A 14 -4.04 30.37 21.85
C ASP A 14 -3.59 30.96 23.20
N THR A 15 -2.70 30.25 23.90
CA THR A 15 -1.69 30.84 24.77
C THR A 15 -0.69 29.76 25.18
N ASP A 16 0.58 30.03 24.90
CA ASP A 16 1.73 29.22 25.30
C ASP A 16 1.76 29.00 26.82
N ALA A 17 1.44 27.78 27.26
CA ALA A 17 1.67 27.34 28.62
C ALA A 17 2.86 26.38 28.65
N ILE A 18 4.00 26.90 29.08
CA ILE A 18 5.20 26.15 29.40
C ILE A 18 4.92 25.33 30.66
N SER A 19 4.89 23.99 30.57
CA SER A 19 4.90 23.12 31.74
C SER A 19 6.31 22.59 31.99
N PHE A 20 6.82 22.85 33.20
CA PHE A 20 8.06 22.26 33.72
C PHE A 20 7.70 21.18 34.73
N SER A 21 8.22 19.96 34.56
CA SER A 21 8.30 18.96 35.62
C SER A 21 9.75 18.86 36.09
N THR A 22 10.00 19.25 37.34
CA THR A 22 11.27 19.05 38.03
C THR A 22 11.20 17.77 38.83
N GLU A 23 11.85 16.71 38.37
CA GLU A 23 12.38 15.66 39.24
C GLU A 23 13.48 14.90 38.47
N ASP A 24 14.62 14.73 39.15
CA ASP A 24 15.86 14.02 38.78
C ASP A 24 16.82 14.66 37.76
N VAL A 25 17.64 15.62 38.24
CA VAL A 25 18.85 16.11 37.56
C VAL A 25 20.09 15.79 38.42
N ALA A 26 20.97 14.92 37.92
CA ALA A 26 22.34 14.77 38.42
C ALA A 26 23.23 15.95 37.93
N PRO A 27 24.17 16.47 38.73
CA PRO A 27 24.90 17.69 38.39
C PRO A 27 26.06 17.42 37.42
N ASN A 28 26.32 18.36 36.51
CA ASN A 28 27.46 18.45 35.58
C ASN A 28 27.42 17.67 34.25
N HIS A 29 26.35 17.83 33.48
CA HIS A 29 26.46 17.81 32.01
C HIS A 29 25.90 19.11 31.44
N PRO A 30 26.60 19.81 30.52
CA PRO A 30 26.04 20.99 29.89
C PRO A 30 24.78 20.60 29.12
N LEU A 31 23.64 21.18 29.52
CA LEU A 31 22.36 21.01 28.85
C LEU A 31 22.49 21.46 27.40
N LYS A 32 22.46 20.50 26.46
CA LYS A 32 22.28 20.82 25.04
C LYS A 32 20.90 21.43 24.87
N ILE A 33 20.85 22.73 24.62
CA ILE A 33 19.65 23.42 24.14
C ILE A 33 19.37 22.88 22.74
N VAL A 34 18.53 21.84 22.65
CA VAL A 34 17.98 21.38 21.38
C VAL A 34 16.91 22.40 20.97
N ARG A 35 17.26 23.30 20.05
CA ARG A 35 16.29 24.21 19.46
C ARG A 35 15.19 23.38 18.77
N ARG A 36 13.92 23.68 19.07
CA ARG A 36 12.75 23.17 18.34
C ARG A 36 12.78 23.70 16.90
N GLU A 37 13.59 23.09 16.05
CA GLU A 37 13.52 23.19 14.59
C GLU A 37 13.67 21.83 13.90
N ASP A 38 13.36 20.72 14.58
CA ASP A 38 13.01 19.49 13.87
C ASP A 38 11.52 19.57 13.49
N LYS A 39 11.21 20.37 12.46
CA LYS A 39 10.03 20.06 11.62
C LYS A 39 10.20 18.60 11.24
N PRO A 40 9.20 17.71 11.42
CA PRO A 40 9.32 16.36 10.89
C PRO A 40 9.69 16.51 9.42
N GLU A 41 10.88 16.03 9.04
CA GLU A 41 11.31 15.98 7.66
C GLU A 41 10.13 15.41 6.88
N ARG A 42 9.68 16.11 5.82
CA ARG A 42 8.65 15.55 4.94
C ARG A 42 9.07 14.12 4.65
N PRO A 43 8.25 13.10 4.95
CA PRO A 43 8.69 11.73 4.76
C PRO A 43 9.11 11.62 3.29
N PRO A 44 10.36 11.21 3.01
CA PRO A 44 10.80 11.01 1.65
C PRO A 44 9.81 10.04 0.98
N ASN A 45 9.51 10.27 -0.30
CA ASN A 45 8.63 9.41 -1.11
C ASN A 45 7.13 9.50 -0.79
N LEU A 46 6.58 10.71 -0.68
CA LEU A 46 5.14 10.90 -0.75
C LEU A 46 4.67 10.95 -2.21
N VAL A 47 3.76 10.06 -2.57
CA VAL A 47 3.10 10.04 -3.88
C VAL A 47 1.59 10.20 -3.73
N PRO A 48 0.92 10.88 -4.67
CA PRO A 48 -0.53 10.97 -4.66
C PRO A 48 -1.14 9.63 -5.09
N LEU A 49 -2.06 9.08 -4.30
CA LEU A 49 -2.73 7.82 -4.65
C LEU A 49 -3.67 7.96 -5.87
N TYR A 50 -4.28 9.13 -6.04
CA TYR A 50 -5.22 9.46 -7.12
C TYR A 50 -5.16 10.96 -7.41
N GLU A 51 -5.69 11.39 -8.56
CA GLU A 51 -5.83 12.81 -8.90
C GLU A 51 -7.17 13.40 -8.42
N ARG A 52 -7.16 14.69 -8.06
CA ARG A 52 -8.37 15.36 -7.55
C ARG A 52 -9.47 15.46 -8.61
N ASP A 53 -9.09 15.68 -9.86
CA ASP A 53 -10.03 15.80 -10.97
C ASP A 53 -10.71 14.45 -11.24
N ASP A 54 -9.92 13.38 -11.21
CA ASP A 54 -10.42 12.00 -11.34
C ASP A 54 -11.41 11.65 -10.21
N LEU A 55 -11.16 12.09 -8.96
CA LEU A 55 -12.09 11.90 -7.84
C LEU A 55 -13.41 12.66 -8.05
N ASN A 56 -13.35 13.88 -8.57
CA ASN A 56 -14.55 14.67 -8.86
C ASN A 56 -15.38 14.04 -9.98
N GLU A 57 -14.73 13.50 -11.01
CA GLU A 57 -15.38 12.75 -12.09
C GLU A 57 -16.10 11.51 -11.55
N ALA A 58 -15.43 10.71 -10.71
CA ALA A 58 -16.02 9.53 -10.09
C ALA A 58 -17.24 9.87 -9.21
N ARG A 59 -17.21 10.99 -8.47
CA ARG A 59 -18.36 11.48 -7.69
C ARG A 59 -19.52 11.93 -8.58
N ASN A 60 -19.24 12.55 -9.72
CA ASN A 60 -20.28 12.93 -10.67
C ASN A 60 -20.91 11.70 -11.32
N TYR A 61 -20.11 10.69 -11.65
CA TYR A 61 -20.60 9.39 -12.10
C TYR A 61 -21.53 8.74 -11.06
N ALA A 62 -21.13 8.70 -9.78
CA ALA A 62 -21.93 8.14 -8.69
C ALA A 62 -23.33 8.80 -8.55
N LYS A 63 -23.43 10.11 -8.80
CA LYS A 63 -24.71 10.85 -8.75
C LYS A 63 -25.67 10.49 -9.89
N ASN A 64 -25.16 9.99 -11.00
CA ASN A 64 -25.94 9.62 -12.18
C ASN A 64 -26.41 8.15 -12.16
N LEU A 65 -25.97 7.36 -11.18
CA LEU A 65 -26.39 5.97 -10.99
C LEU A 65 -27.74 5.89 -10.26
N ASP A 66 -28.28 4.67 -10.20
CA ASP A 66 -29.43 4.39 -9.33
C ASP A 66 -29.10 4.71 -7.86
N LYS A 67 -30.14 4.97 -7.07
CA LYS A 67 -30.00 5.49 -5.71
C LYS A 67 -29.18 4.56 -4.79
N ASP A 68 -29.31 3.25 -4.92
CA ASP A 68 -28.60 2.30 -4.06
C ASP A 68 -27.13 2.19 -4.46
N THR A 69 -26.85 1.97 -5.75
CA THR A 69 -25.49 1.88 -6.29
C THR A 69 -24.72 3.19 -6.07
N GLY A 70 -25.35 4.33 -6.35
CA GLY A 70 -24.75 5.65 -6.17
C GLY A 70 -24.38 5.93 -4.71
N GLN A 71 -25.23 5.52 -3.75
CA GLN A 71 -24.93 5.66 -2.32
C GLN A 71 -23.75 4.80 -1.89
N ARG A 72 -23.66 3.54 -2.36
CA ARG A 72 -22.54 2.66 -2.05
C ARG A 72 -21.23 3.20 -2.61
N LEU A 73 -21.23 3.66 -3.86
CA LEU A 73 -20.04 4.24 -4.49
C LEU A 73 -19.61 5.53 -3.79
N GLU A 74 -20.55 6.44 -3.51
CA GLU A 74 -20.24 7.70 -2.81
C GLU A 74 -19.68 7.46 -1.40
N ALA A 75 -20.14 6.42 -0.69
CA ALA A 75 -19.58 6.04 0.60
C ALA A 75 -18.09 5.66 0.49
N ILE A 76 -17.72 4.91 -0.55
CA ILE A 76 -16.32 4.52 -0.82
C ILE A 76 -15.49 5.74 -1.21
N LEU A 77 -16.00 6.58 -2.13
CA LEU A 77 -15.32 7.80 -2.58
C LEU A 77 -15.13 8.80 -1.44
N SER A 78 -16.11 8.94 -0.56
CA SER A 78 -16.03 9.76 0.65
C SER A 78 -15.00 9.22 1.64
N ARG A 79 -14.94 7.91 1.84
CA ARG A 79 -13.88 7.27 2.65
C ARG A 79 -12.49 7.54 2.08
N LEU A 80 -12.35 7.46 0.77
CA LEU A 80 -11.09 7.72 0.06
C LEU A 80 -10.70 9.21 0.06
N ALA A 81 -11.68 10.13 0.00
CA ALA A 81 -11.46 11.57 0.13
C ALA A 81 -11.05 11.99 1.55
N ASN A 82 -11.59 11.31 2.56
CA ASN A 82 -11.24 11.52 3.95
C ASN A 82 -9.89 10.86 4.32
N ALA A 83 -9.49 9.83 3.57
CA ALA A 83 -8.16 9.25 3.69
C ALA A 83 -7.09 10.22 3.17
N ASN A 84 -5.88 10.15 3.75
CA ASN A 84 -4.76 10.96 3.27
C ASN A 84 -4.41 10.58 1.82
N ARG A 85 -4.63 11.50 0.86
CA ARG A 85 -4.27 11.32 -0.55
C ARG A 85 -2.77 11.06 -0.74
N TRP A 86 -1.94 11.74 0.05
CA TRP A 86 -0.50 11.60 -0.02
C TRP A 86 -0.08 10.38 0.80
N ARG A 87 0.50 9.39 0.14
CA ARG A 87 0.89 8.13 0.76
C ARG A 87 2.40 7.96 0.67
N SER A 88 2.99 7.42 1.73
CA SER A 88 4.40 7.09 1.75
C SER A 88 4.67 5.82 0.95
N LEU A 89 5.87 5.71 0.39
CA LEU A 89 6.43 4.44 -0.06
C LEU A 89 7.27 3.82 1.05
N THR A 90 7.20 2.50 1.20
CA THR A 90 8.11 1.74 2.06
C THR A 90 9.53 1.99 1.60
N THR A 91 10.40 2.35 2.53
CA THR A 91 11.83 2.57 2.27
C THR A 91 12.55 1.25 2.01
N ALA A 92 13.44 1.22 1.03
CA ALA A 92 14.28 0.08 0.70
C ALA A 92 15.14 -0.33 1.91
N VAL A 93 14.96 -1.56 2.38
CA VAL A 93 15.73 -2.12 3.50
C VAL A 93 17.21 -2.29 3.15
N LYS A 94 18.05 -2.48 4.16
CA LYS A 94 19.48 -2.77 3.93
C LYS A 94 19.61 -4.12 3.21
N PRO A 95 20.39 -4.24 2.11
CA PRO A 95 20.47 -5.47 1.32
C PRO A 95 20.85 -6.72 2.12
N ARG A 96 21.68 -6.56 3.16
CA ARG A 96 22.07 -7.63 4.09
C ARG A 96 20.88 -8.33 4.76
N CYS A 97 19.77 -7.63 4.98
CA CYS A 97 18.58 -8.20 5.63
C CYS A 97 17.92 -9.24 4.72
N VAL A 98 17.81 -8.92 3.42
CA VAL A 98 17.26 -9.85 2.42
C VAL A 98 18.25 -10.97 2.11
N LEU A 99 19.56 -10.66 2.04
CA LEU A 99 20.59 -11.67 1.81
C LEU A 99 20.62 -12.76 2.90
N ALA A 100 20.28 -12.41 4.15
CA ALA A 100 20.19 -13.37 5.24
C ALA A 100 19.13 -14.47 5.00
N LEU A 101 18.12 -14.23 4.15
CA LEU A 101 17.10 -15.22 3.80
C LEU A 101 17.70 -16.45 3.12
N LYS A 102 18.88 -16.35 2.47
CA LYS A 102 19.54 -17.49 1.82
C LYS A 102 19.80 -18.65 2.78
N GLN A 103 20.00 -18.37 4.08
CA GLN A 103 20.23 -19.41 5.08
C GLN A 103 18.98 -20.27 5.31
N ARG A 104 17.78 -19.66 5.26
CA ARG A 104 16.49 -20.33 5.44
C ARG A 104 15.90 -20.84 4.13
N PHE A 105 16.24 -20.20 3.02
CA PHE A 105 15.68 -20.42 1.68
C PHE A 105 16.77 -20.63 0.63
N PRO A 106 17.63 -21.67 0.76
CA PRO A 106 18.74 -21.88 -0.16
C PRO A 106 18.27 -22.15 -1.60
N ASN A 107 17.09 -22.74 -1.77
CA ASN A 107 16.45 -22.99 -3.06
C ASN A 107 15.90 -21.72 -3.76
N PHE A 108 15.86 -20.58 -3.07
CA PHE A 108 15.45 -19.29 -3.62
C PHE A 108 16.64 -18.31 -3.77
N SER A 109 17.87 -18.83 -3.79
CA SER A 109 19.07 -17.99 -3.82
C SER A 109 19.12 -17.01 -5.00
N GLU A 110 18.70 -17.46 -6.19
CA GLU A 110 18.70 -16.63 -7.41
C GLU A 110 17.77 -15.41 -7.28
N VAL A 111 16.51 -15.63 -6.88
CA VAL A 111 15.58 -14.51 -6.64
C VAL A 111 16.01 -13.62 -5.49
N ILE A 112 16.61 -14.17 -4.43
CA ILE A 112 17.13 -13.37 -3.31
C ILE A 112 18.24 -12.44 -3.80
N GLU A 113 19.15 -12.95 -4.63
CA GLU A 113 20.23 -12.15 -5.24
C GLU A 113 19.68 -11.06 -6.15
N GLU A 114 18.65 -11.36 -6.95
CA GLU A 114 18.00 -10.38 -7.81
C GLU A 114 17.30 -9.27 -7.03
N VAL A 115 16.60 -9.59 -5.95
CA VAL A 115 15.99 -8.59 -5.05
C VAL A 115 17.08 -7.74 -4.39
N VAL A 116 18.17 -8.37 -3.93
CA VAL A 116 19.33 -7.67 -3.35
C VAL A 116 19.94 -6.69 -4.36
N LEU A 117 20.08 -7.08 -5.63
CA LEU A 117 20.56 -6.20 -6.69
C LEU A 117 19.67 -4.96 -6.83
N HIS A 118 18.36 -5.13 -6.91
CA HIS A 118 17.41 -4.01 -7.01
C HIS A 118 17.45 -3.09 -5.78
N LEU A 119 17.58 -3.65 -4.58
CA LEU A 119 17.77 -2.86 -3.36
C LEU A 119 19.07 -2.05 -3.38
N VAL A 120 20.16 -2.62 -3.89
CA VAL A 120 21.43 -1.91 -4.05
C VAL A 120 21.27 -0.77 -5.04
N LEU A 121 20.67 -1.01 -6.21
CA LEU A 121 20.43 0.01 -7.23
C LEU A 121 19.58 1.17 -6.70
N ALA A 122 18.46 0.87 -6.03
CA ALA A 122 17.60 1.89 -5.43
C ALA A 122 18.36 2.75 -4.41
N ARG A 123 19.13 2.10 -3.54
CA ARG A 123 19.91 2.79 -2.49
C ARG A 123 21.15 3.50 -3.03
N LEU A 124 21.63 3.20 -4.23
CA LEU A 124 22.67 4.01 -4.89
C LEU A 124 22.12 5.35 -5.36
N ALA A 125 20.84 5.40 -5.74
CA ALA A 125 20.17 6.65 -6.14
C ALA A 125 19.90 7.56 -4.94
N ASP A 126 19.19 7.06 -3.92
CA ASP A 126 18.66 7.91 -2.82
C ASP A 126 19.08 7.44 -1.42
N LYS A 127 20.14 6.63 -1.32
CA LYS A 127 20.75 6.15 -0.06
C LYS A 127 19.73 5.52 0.89
N ASP A 128 19.62 6.07 2.11
CA ASP A 128 18.73 5.56 3.16
C ASP A 128 17.27 5.96 2.95
N GLN A 129 16.98 6.84 1.99
CA GLN A 129 15.63 7.32 1.70
C GLN A 129 15.04 6.71 0.42
N ALA A 130 15.75 5.80 -0.25
CA ALA A 130 15.28 5.17 -1.48
C ALA A 130 13.96 4.42 -1.28
N ALA A 131 13.00 4.66 -2.16
CA ALA A 131 11.77 3.87 -2.19
C ALA A 131 12.07 2.42 -2.57
N LEU A 132 11.42 1.47 -1.90
CA LEU A 132 11.43 0.07 -2.29
C LEU A 132 10.69 -0.08 -3.62
N SER A 133 11.41 -0.54 -4.64
CA SER A 133 10.88 -0.83 -5.97
C SER A 133 11.71 -1.95 -6.60
N MET A 134 11.03 -2.88 -7.25
CA MET A 134 11.60 -3.96 -8.05
C MET A 134 10.61 -4.33 -9.14
N PRO A 135 11.07 -4.89 -10.28
CA PRO A 135 10.17 -5.38 -11.31
C PRO A 135 9.37 -6.59 -10.78
N PRO A 136 8.21 -6.90 -11.41
CA PRO A 136 7.45 -8.11 -11.09
C PRO A 136 8.33 -9.36 -11.22
N ILE A 137 8.22 -10.28 -10.25
CA ILE A 137 9.01 -11.51 -10.18
C ILE A 137 8.11 -12.72 -10.40
N LEU A 138 8.49 -13.61 -11.32
CA LEU A 138 7.82 -14.89 -11.54
C LEU A 138 8.60 -16.04 -10.88
N LEU A 139 8.00 -16.67 -9.87
CA LEU A 139 8.58 -17.83 -9.19
C LEU A 139 8.12 -19.14 -9.86
N VAL A 140 9.01 -19.76 -10.63
CA VAL A 140 8.73 -21.04 -11.31
C VAL A 140 9.35 -22.22 -10.56
N GLY A 141 8.67 -23.37 -10.53
CA GLY A 141 9.21 -24.63 -10.01
C GLY A 141 8.15 -25.57 -9.47
N PRO A 142 8.53 -26.73 -8.90
CA PRO A 142 7.58 -27.76 -8.47
C PRO A 142 6.59 -27.26 -7.41
N PRO A 143 5.39 -27.87 -7.31
CA PRO A 143 4.50 -27.64 -6.18
C PRO A 143 5.16 -28.07 -4.86
N GLY A 144 4.82 -27.39 -3.76
CA GLY A 144 5.33 -27.74 -2.43
C GLY A 144 6.73 -27.25 -2.08
N VAL A 145 7.46 -26.57 -2.98
CA VAL A 145 8.79 -26.00 -2.68
C VAL A 145 8.78 -24.75 -1.80
N GLY A 146 7.59 -24.30 -1.39
CA GLY A 146 7.41 -23.18 -0.47
C GLY A 146 7.40 -21.78 -1.10
N LYS A 147 6.94 -21.62 -2.35
CA LYS A 147 6.93 -20.31 -3.05
C LYS A 147 6.13 -19.24 -2.30
N THR A 148 4.89 -19.55 -1.94
CA THR A 148 3.98 -18.69 -1.18
C THR A 148 4.57 -18.33 0.18
N TYR A 149 5.19 -19.32 0.85
CA TYR A 149 5.86 -19.11 2.13
C TYR A 149 7.09 -18.19 1.99
N PHE A 150 7.92 -18.41 0.96
CA PHE A 150 9.06 -17.54 0.65
C PHE A 150 8.61 -16.11 0.35
N ALA A 151 7.58 -15.91 -0.48
CA ALA A 151 7.05 -14.58 -0.80
C ALA A 151 6.58 -13.82 0.46
N ARG A 152 5.92 -14.51 1.39
CA ARG A 152 5.49 -13.93 2.66
C ARG A 152 6.67 -13.53 3.54
N GLU A 153 7.70 -14.38 3.66
CA GLU A 153 8.90 -14.08 4.44
C GLU A 153 9.75 -12.98 3.80
N LEU A 154 9.80 -12.93 2.47
CA LEU A 154 10.41 -11.84 1.72
C LEU A 154 9.69 -10.51 2.01
N CYS A 155 8.35 -10.49 1.92
CA CYS A 155 7.55 -9.32 2.24
C CYS A 155 7.77 -8.81 3.68
N ASN A 156 7.78 -9.74 4.64
CA ASN A 156 8.08 -9.43 6.04
C ASN A 156 9.47 -8.80 6.21
N THR A 157 10.47 -9.31 5.48
CA THR A 157 11.84 -8.79 5.50
C THR A 157 11.96 -7.41 4.85
N LEU A 158 11.16 -7.17 3.80
CA LEU A 158 11.08 -5.89 3.10
C LEU A 158 10.26 -4.83 3.87
N GLY A 159 9.44 -5.24 4.85
CA GLY A 159 8.57 -4.34 5.59
C GLY A 159 7.39 -3.80 4.77
N ALA A 160 7.00 -4.50 3.70
CA ALA A 160 5.86 -4.15 2.86
C ALA A 160 4.57 -4.81 3.38
N ALA A 161 3.41 -4.27 2.98
CA ALA A 161 2.12 -4.91 3.24
C ALA A 161 1.94 -6.11 2.29
N PHE A 162 1.59 -7.27 2.85
CA PHE A 162 1.42 -8.51 2.07
C PHE A 162 -0.03 -8.72 1.69
N TRP A 163 -0.28 -8.88 0.39
CA TRP A 163 -1.58 -9.24 -0.17
C TRP A 163 -1.42 -10.48 -1.04
N GLU A 164 -2.41 -11.35 -1.03
CA GLU A 164 -2.34 -12.62 -1.74
C GLU A 164 -3.68 -12.90 -2.40
N THR A 165 -3.63 -13.43 -3.62
CA THR A 165 -4.79 -14.01 -4.27
C THR A 165 -4.40 -15.21 -5.11
N ASN A 166 -5.33 -16.15 -5.27
CA ASN A 166 -5.15 -17.32 -6.10
C ASN A 166 -5.89 -17.09 -7.43
N MET A 167 -5.18 -17.31 -8.53
CA MET A 167 -5.63 -17.04 -9.89
C MET A 167 -6.31 -18.23 -10.58
N SER A 168 -6.48 -19.39 -9.91
CA SER A 168 -7.16 -20.57 -10.46
C SER A 168 -8.66 -20.39 -10.69
N SER A 169 -9.27 -19.31 -10.20
CA SER A 169 -10.69 -19.04 -10.39
C SER A 169 -10.98 -18.46 -11.78
N ASN A 170 -12.08 -18.90 -12.41
CA ASN A 170 -12.63 -18.30 -13.64
C ASN A 170 -12.95 -16.79 -13.52
N SER A 171 -12.99 -16.25 -12.30
CA SER A 171 -13.26 -14.84 -12.01
C SER A 171 -12.00 -14.06 -11.59
N ALA A 172 -10.80 -14.59 -11.83
CA ALA A 172 -9.54 -14.00 -11.35
C ALA A 172 -9.34 -12.54 -11.78
N GLY A 173 -9.75 -12.17 -13.01
CA GLY A 173 -9.71 -10.79 -13.47
C GLY A 173 -10.50 -9.84 -12.55
N PHE A 174 -11.76 -10.18 -12.24
CA PHE A 174 -12.60 -9.39 -11.32
C PHE A 174 -12.08 -9.37 -9.88
N ILE A 175 -11.32 -10.39 -9.46
CA ILE A 175 -10.68 -10.38 -8.14
C ILE A 175 -9.64 -9.27 -8.08
N LEU A 176 -8.90 -9.03 -9.17
CA LEU A 176 -7.86 -8.00 -9.25
C LEU A 176 -8.44 -6.59 -9.48
N SER A 177 -9.26 -6.41 -10.51
CA SER A 177 -9.76 -5.10 -10.96
C SER A 177 -11.15 -4.74 -10.43
N GLY A 178 -11.80 -5.62 -9.67
CA GLY A 178 -13.13 -5.38 -9.13
C GLY A 178 -14.25 -5.78 -10.09
N LEU A 179 -15.47 -5.74 -9.56
CA LEU A 179 -16.70 -5.96 -10.31
C LEU A 179 -17.55 -4.69 -10.23
N ASP A 180 -18.02 -4.22 -11.38
CA ASP A 180 -18.86 -3.01 -11.49
C ASP A 180 -19.98 -3.00 -10.43
N MET A 181 -20.13 -1.87 -9.76
CA MET A 181 -21.09 -1.66 -8.66
C MET A 181 -22.54 -1.83 -9.11
N GLY A 182 -22.84 -1.70 -10.41
CA GLY A 182 -24.17 -1.97 -10.96
C GLY A 182 -24.60 -3.44 -10.88
N TRP A 183 -23.67 -4.38 -10.64
CA TRP A 183 -24.01 -5.77 -10.37
C TRP A 183 -24.40 -5.98 -8.90
N SER A 184 -25.29 -6.93 -8.63
CA SER A 184 -25.74 -7.25 -7.26
C SER A 184 -24.60 -7.54 -6.27
N ASN A 185 -23.47 -8.05 -6.78
CA ASN A 185 -22.26 -8.36 -6.02
C ASN A 185 -21.06 -7.45 -6.36
N GLY A 186 -21.32 -6.28 -6.96
CA GLY A 186 -20.31 -5.30 -7.33
C GLY A 186 -19.47 -4.89 -6.14
N LYS A 187 -18.15 -4.94 -6.29
CA LYS A 187 -17.20 -4.67 -5.20
C LYS A 187 -15.81 -4.32 -5.74
N PRO A 188 -15.05 -3.49 -5.00
CA PRO A 188 -13.67 -3.18 -5.36
C PRO A 188 -12.77 -4.42 -5.40
N GLY A 189 -11.83 -4.40 -6.34
CA GLY A 189 -10.82 -5.42 -6.54
C GLY A 189 -9.75 -5.44 -5.46
N LEU A 190 -8.83 -6.39 -5.58
CA LEU A 190 -7.69 -6.56 -4.71
C LEU A 190 -6.76 -5.33 -4.78
N VAL A 191 -6.47 -4.86 -6.00
CA VAL A 191 -5.51 -3.74 -6.20
C VAL A 191 -6.02 -2.48 -5.50
N PHE A 192 -7.30 -2.15 -5.69
CA PHE A 192 -7.88 -0.97 -5.05
C PHE A 192 -7.82 -1.05 -3.52
N ARG A 193 -8.22 -2.20 -2.97
CA ARG A 193 -8.18 -2.43 -1.52
C ARG A 193 -6.76 -2.40 -0.98
N ALA A 194 -5.81 -3.03 -1.68
CA ALA A 194 -4.42 -3.04 -1.30
C ALA A 194 -3.84 -1.64 -1.18
N LEU A 195 -4.09 -0.78 -2.16
CA LEU A 195 -3.59 0.60 -2.14
C LEU A 195 -4.29 1.48 -1.09
N LEU A 196 -5.59 1.30 -0.88
CA LEU A 196 -6.36 2.09 0.08
C LEU A 196 -6.03 1.71 1.53
N GLU A 197 -5.94 0.41 1.82
CA GLU A 197 -5.84 -0.14 3.18
C GLU A 197 -4.38 -0.28 3.66
N SER A 198 -3.40 -0.39 2.75
CA SER A 198 -1.98 -0.47 3.13
C SER A 198 -1.40 0.89 3.51
N GLN A 199 -0.67 0.97 4.62
CA GLN A 199 -0.06 2.23 5.08
C GLN A 199 0.84 2.88 4.02
N ALA A 200 1.61 2.06 3.29
CA ALA A 200 2.42 2.47 2.15
C ALA A 200 1.82 1.96 0.83
N VAL A 201 2.05 2.70 -0.26
CA VAL A 201 1.46 2.42 -1.60
C VAL A 201 2.34 1.56 -2.52
N ASN A 202 3.27 0.80 -1.93
CA ASN A 202 3.99 -0.28 -2.57
C ASN A 202 3.78 -1.62 -1.83
N PRO A 203 2.52 -2.10 -1.72
CA PRO A 203 2.26 -3.43 -1.18
C PRO A 203 2.88 -4.50 -2.09
N LEU A 204 3.26 -5.64 -1.52
CA LEU A 204 3.60 -6.83 -2.28
C LEU A 204 2.33 -7.64 -2.54
N ILE A 205 1.99 -7.83 -3.81
CA ILE A 205 0.82 -8.60 -4.23
C ILE A 205 1.28 -9.94 -4.81
N LEU A 206 1.05 -11.02 -4.07
CA LEU A 206 1.28 -12.38 -4.55
C LEU A 206 0.09 -12.86 -5.39
N LEU A 207 0.38 -13.24 -6.63
CA LEU A 207 -0.54 -13.92 -7.54
C LEU A 207 -0.18 -15.40 -7.61
N ASP A 208 -0.87 -16.23 -6.82
CA ASP A 208 -0.63 -17.68 -6.80
C ASP A 208 -1.37 -18.39 -7.94
N GLU A 209 -0.84 -19.53 -8.39
CA GLU A 209 -1.44 -20.37 -9.45
C GLU A 209 -1.81 -19.63 -10.75
N ILE A 210 -0.98 -18.65 -11.16
CA ILE A 210 -1.20 -17.89 -12.41
C ILE A 210 -1.26 -18.79 -13.66
N ASP A 211 -0.59 -19.95 -13.63
CA ASP A 211 -0.64 -20.96 -14.69
C ASP A 211 -2.04 -21.59 -14.86
N LYS A 212 -2.89 -21.51 -13.83
CA LYS A 212 -4.26 -22.05 -13.82
C LYS A 212 -5.33 -21.07 -14.26
N ALA A 213 -4.97 -19.78 -14.40
CA ALA A 213 -5.92 -18.73 -14.78
C ALA A 213 -6.57 -18.97 -16.15
N ASN A 214 -5.85 -19.56 -17.09
CA ASN A 214 -6.27 -19.64 -18.50
C ASN A 214 -7.25 -20.78 -18.84
N SER A 215 -7.81 -21.47 -17.84
CA SER A 215 -8.43 -22.78 -18.11
C SER A 215 -9.82 -22.73 -18.75
N GLU A 216 -10.77 -21.86 -18.36
CA GLU A 216 -12.16 -21.98 -18.89
C GLU A 216 -12.99 -20.67 -18.93
N SER A 217 -12.39 -19.48 -18.79
CA SER A 217 -13.16 -18.23 -18.65
C SER A 217 -13.60 -17.61 -19.99
N ARG A 218 -14.84 -17.08 -20.03
CA ARG A 218 -15.37 -16.30 -21.19
C ARG A 218 -14.71 -14.92 -21.34
N SER A 219 -14.05 -14.44 -20.29
CA SER A 219 -13.30 -13.19 -20.23
C SER A 219 -11.83 -13.49 -19.97
N ASP A 220 -10.92 -12.68 -20.50
CA ASP A 220 -9.49 -12.81 -20.22
C ASP A 220 -9.22 -12.58 -18.72
N PRO A 221 -8.84 -13.62 -17.96
CA PRO A 221 -8.64 -13.52 -16.52
C PRO A 221 -7.35 -12.78 -16.17
N LEU A 222 -6.44 -12.61 -17.15
CA LEU A 222 -5.17 -11.92 -17.01
C LEU A 222 -5.24 -10.48 -17.52
N GLY A 223 -6.36 -10.03 -18.09
CA GLY A 223 -6.53 -8.69 -18.66
C GLY A 223 -6.03 -7.55 -17.74
N PRO A 224 -6.39 -7.53 -16.44
CA PRO A 224 -5.88 -6.52 -15.51
C PRO A 224 -4.35 -6.52 -15.33
N LEU A 225 -3.69 -7.68 -15.52
CA LEU A 225 -2.24 -7.79 -15.39
C LEU A 225 -1.50 -7.06 -16.51
N TYR A 226 -2.06 -6.96 -17.71
CA TYR A 226 -1.44 -6.19 -18.79
C TYR A 226 -1.26 -4.72 -18.40
N SER A 227 -2.24 -4.17 -17.67
CA SER A 227 -2.17 -2.81 -17.15
C SER A 227 -1.24 -2.68 -15.94
N LEU A 228 -1.12 -3.72 -15.10
CA LEU A 228 -0.33 -3.69 -13.87
C LEU A 228 1.17 -3.95 -14.09
N LEU A 229 1.52 -4.80 -15.07
CA LEU A 229 2.90 -5.21 -15.30
C LEU A 229 3.74 -4.13 -16.00
N GLU A 230 3.09 -3.15 -16.64
CA GLU A 230 3.77 -2.01 -17.26
C GLU A 230 3.69 -0.77 -16.36
N PRO A 231 4.82 -0.22 -15.88
CA PRO A 231 4.81 0.93 -14.96
C PRO A 231 4.05 2.16 -15.48
N HIS A 232 4.10 2.40 -16.79
CA HIS A 232 3.40 3.55 -17.40
C HIS A 232 1.88 3.39 -17.32
N THR A 233 1.37 2.21 -17.67
CA THR A 233 -0.07 1.91 -17.65
C THR A 233 -0.58 1.76 -16.21
N ALA A 234 0.24 1.21 -15.32
CA ALA A 234 -0.09 1.01 -13.91
C ALA A 234 -0.33 2.32 -13.14
N ARG A 235 0.24 3.46 -13.58
CA ARG A 235 -0.01 4.79 -12.96
C ARG A 235 -1.46 5.25 -13.01
N ARG A 236 -2.25 4.70 -13.94
CA ARG A 236 -3.67 5.00 -14.09
C ARG A 236 -4.51 3.73 -14.07
N PHE A 237 -4.16 2.79 -13.20
CA PHE A 237 -4.93 1.57 -13.02
C PHE A 237 -6.36 1.91 -12.58
N ARG A 238 -7.36 1.39 -13.30
CA ARG A 238 -8.77 1.64 -13.04
C ARG A 238 -9.41 0.38 -12.49
N ASP A 239 -10.00 0.51 -11.31
CA ASP A 239 -10.89 -0.51 -10.75
C ASP A 239 -12.29 -0.36 -11.35
N GLU A 240 -12.89 -1.44 -11.84
CA GLU A 240 -14.19 -1.44 -12.51
C GLU A 240 -15.33 -1.05 -11.56
N ALA A 241 -15.19 -1.30 -10.26
CA ALA A 241 -16.21 -0.93 -9.29
C ALA A 241 -16.21 0.56 -8.98
N ILE A 242 -15.01 1.16 -8.87
CA ILE A 242 -14.86 2.55 -8.43
C ILE A 242 -14.71 3.52 -9.61
N THR A 243 -14.22 3.04 -10.75
CA THR A 243 -13.93 3.81 -11.98
C THR A 243 -12.98 5.01 -11.80
N LEU A 244 -12.33 5.11 -10.62
CA LEU A 244 -11.31 6.09 -10.28
C LEU A 244 -9.92 5.53 -10.65
N PRO A 245 -9.16 6.16 -11.56
CA PRO A 245 -7.76 5.85 -11.78
C PRO A 245 -6.93 6.06 -10.50
N MET A 246 -6.12 5.07 -10.14
CA MET A 246 -5.17 5.14 -9.03
C MET A 246 -3.77 4.73 -9.49
N ASP A 247 -2.77 5.28 -8.81
CA ASP A 247 -1.38 4.92 -9.09
C ASP A 247 -1.02 3.57 -8.45
N ALA A 248 -1.00 2.54 -9.30
CA ALA A 248 -0.59 1.18 -8.94
C ALA A 248 0.86 0.87 -9.38
N SER A 249 1.59 1.84 -9.94
CA SER A 249 2.93 1.61 -10.51
C SER A 249 4.01 1.30 -9.47
N HIS A 250 3.69 1.46 -8.19
CA HIS A 250 4.58 1.20 -7.06
C HIS A 250 4.38 -0.19 -6.43
N ILE A 251 3.37 -0.94 -6.84
CA ILE A 251 3.12 -2.31 -6.33
C ILE A 251 4.32 -3.20 -6.62
N LEU A 252 4.63 -4.09 -5.65
CA LEU A 252 5.72 -5.06 -5.71
C LEU A 252 5.22 -6.47 -6.08
#